data_AF-A0AAN5CLN0-F1
#
_entry.id   AF-A0AAN5CLN0-F1
#
_cell.length_a   1.000
_cell.length_b   1.000
_cell.length_c   1.000
_cell.angle_alpha   90.00
_cell.angle_beta   90.00
_cell.angle_gamma   90.00
#
_symmetry.space_group_name_H-M   'P 1'
#
loop_
_entity.id
_entity.type
_entity.pdbx_description
1 polymer ?
#
loop_
_entity_poly.entity_id
_entity_poly.type
_entity_poly.pdbx_seq_one_letter_code
_entity_poly.pdbx_strand_id
1 'polypeptide(L)'
;GNAHGSLESVLAATTKEVLPDDTYIYQTNRTAYYYKNTISQQRLYVKWKGMEIDAELPGEMYCVGSHSNGIFLTTRKKIYKVSFSPPDHMTVVYVRDKAEGEVFDKLGLCSRVRNGKRYAYRVCDNPDREGVP
;
A
#
# COMPACT_ATOMS: atom_id res chain seq x y z
N GLY A 1 24.27 13.90 -28.02
CA GLY A 1 23.70 14.03 -26.67
C GLY A 1 22.28 13.55 -26.70
N ASN A 2 21.97 12.51 -25.93
CA ASN A 2 20.71 12.34 -25.22
C ASN A 2 20.92 11.12 -24.34
N ALA A 3 21.11 11.40 -23.05
CA ALA A 3 21.35 10.41 -22.03
C ALA A 3 20.15 9.47 -21.97
N HIS A 4 20.38 8.21 -22.31
CA HIS A 4 19.63 7.11 -21.74
C HIS A 4 19.81 7.22 -20.23
N GLY A 5 18.85 7.87 -19.57
CA GLY A 5 18.73 7.86 -18.12
C GLY A 5 18.60 6.42 -17.69
N SER A 6 19.72 5.88 -17.23
CA SER A 6 19.86 4.64 -16.48
C SER A 6 18.59 4.42 -15.65
N LEU A 7 17.90 3.29 -15.90
CA LEU A 7 16.97 2.71 -14.95
C LEU A 7 17.79 2.42 -13.68
N GLU A 8 17.95 3.44 -12.82
CA GLU A 8 18.34 3.23 -11.43
C GLU A 8 17.21 2.40 -10.84
N SER A 9 17.40 1.08 -10.92
CA SER A 9 16.53 0.07 -10.35
C SER A 9 16.38 0.41 -8.88
N VAL A 10 15.23 0.98 -8.54
CA VAL A 10 14.77 1.05 -7.17
C VAL A 10 14.87 -0.36 -6.61
N LEU A 11 15.54 -0.51 -5.46
CA LEU A 11 15.87 -1.78 -4.84
C LEU A 11 14.73 -2.79 -5.07
N ALA A 12 14.92 -3.70 -6.02
CA ALA A 12 14.43 -5.05 -5.80
C ALA A 12 15.05 -5.49 -4.47
N ALA A 13 14.36 -6.33 -3.69
CA ALA A 13 14.94 -6.91 -2.48
C ALA A 13 16.10 -7.86 -2.88
N THR A 14 17.20 -7.30 -3.36
CA THR A 14 18.40 -7.98 -3.89
C THR A 14 19.39 -8.29 -2.78
N THR A 15 19.17 -7.71 -1.59
CA THR A 15 20.02 -7.85 -0.41
C THR A 15 19.21 -8.45 0.71
N LYS A 16 19.69 -9.57 1.27
CA LYS A 16 19.16 -10.11 2.54
C LYS A 16 19.43 -9.09 3.63
N GLU A 17 18.41 -8.76 4.41
CA GLU A 17 18.51 -7.86 5.54
C GLU A 17 17.83 -8.47 6.76
N VAL A 18 18.33 -8.11 7.94
CA VAL A 18 17.65 -8.41 9.20
C VAL A 18 16.53 -7.39 9.36
N LEU A 19 15.30 -7.88 9.46
CA LEU A 19 14.15 -7.03 9.74
C LEU A 19 13.97 -6.89 11.24
N PRO A 20 13.60 -5.69 11.73
CA PRO A 20 13.09 -5.57 13.09
C PRO A 20 11.86 -6.46 13.30
N ASP A 21 11.64 -6.88 14.54
CA ASP A 21 10.44 -7.61 14.91
C ASP A 21 9.17 -6.86 14.47
N ASP A 22 8.11 -7.63 14.16
CA ASP A 22 6.81 -7.13 13.73
C ASP A 22 6.85 -6.22 12.48
N THR A 23 7.85 -6.41 11.62
CA THR A 23 7.97 -5.69 10.34
C THR A 23 7.55 -6.58 9.18
N TYR A 24 6.58 -6.09 8.41
CA TYR A 24 6.11 -6.70 7.17
C TYR A 24 6.65 -5.95 5.96
N ILE A 25 7.02 -6.67 4.91
CA ILE A 25 7.40 -6.06 3.63
C ILE A 25 6.26 -6.20 2.65
N TYR A 26 5.85 -5.08 2.06
CA TYR A 26 4.93 -5.02 0.94
C TYR A 26 5.67 -4.55 -0.29
N GLN A 27 5.69 -5.37 -1.33
CA GLN A 27 6.38 -5.04 -2.56
C GLN A 27 5.39 -4.59 -3.64
N THR A 28 5.79 -3.54 -4.36
CA THR A 28 5.22 -3.14 -5.64
C THR A 28 6.25 -3.37 -6.73
N ASN A 29 5.88 -3.19 -8.00
CA ASN A 29 6.81 -3.36 -9.12
C ASN A 29 8.08 -2.50 -9.01
N ARG A 30 8.04 -1.41 -8.24
CA ARG A 30 9.13 -0.43 -8.17
C ARG A 30 9.58 -0.11 -6.76
N THR A 31 8.97 -0.65 -5.70
CA THR A 31 9.28 -0.19 -4.33
C THR A 31 8.94 -1.26 -3.32
N ALA A 32 9.85 -1.49 -2.37
CA ALA A 32 9.61 -2.24 -1.15
C ALA A 32 9.21 -1.27 -0.03
N TYR A 33 8.07 -1.55 0.59
CA TYR A 33 7.53 -0.80 1.72
C TYR A 33 7.69 -1.62 2.99
N TYR A 34 8.22 -1.00 4.03
CA TYR A 34 8.44 -1.60 5.34
C TYR A 34 7.38 -1.10 6.29
N TYR A 35 6.55 -2.01 6.77
CA TYR A 35 5.45 -1.71 7.65
C TYR A 35 5.66 -2.39 9.00
N LYS A 36 6.11 -1.59 9.98
CA LYS A 36 6.20 -2.00 11.39
C LYS A 36 4.85 -1.79 12.05
N ASN A 37 4.28 -2.86 12.57
CA ASN A 37 2.93 -2.84 13.14
C ASN A 37 2.93 -3.40 14.56
N THR A 38 3.42 -2.61 15.52
CA THR A 38 3.30 -2.94 16.94
C THR A 38 2.19 -2.14 17.60
N ILE A 39 1.67 -2.65 18.72
CA ILE A 39 0.64 -1.97 19.54
C ILE A 39 1.10 -0.56 19.95
N SER A 40 2.40 -0.38 20.19
CA SER A 40 2.99 0.87 20.66
C SER A 40 3.51 1.78 19.55
N GLN A 41 3.71 1.27 18.33
CA GLN A 41 4.34 2.03 17.26
C GLN A 41 3.99 1.46 15.88
N GLN A 42 3.17 2.22 15.14
CA GLN A 42 3.02 2.00 13.71
C GLN A 42 3.97 2.90 12.94
N ARG A 43 4.71 2.30 12.02
CA ARG A 43 5.65 3.01 11.16
C ARG A 43 5.60 2.41 9.77
N LEU A 44 5.42 3.27 8.78
CA LEU A 44 5.54 2.91 7.38
C LEU A 44 6.68 3.70 6.77
N TYR A 45 7.63 3.01 6.17
CA TYR A 45 8.79 3.66 5.55
C TYR A 45 9.26 2.91 4.32
N VAL A 46 10.08 3.58 3.51
CA VAL A 46 10.85 2.98 2.41
C VAL A 46 12.34 3.22 2.65
N LYS A 47 13.17 2.36 2.08
CA LYS A 47 14.63 2.56 2.05
C LYS A 47 15.03 3.08 0.67
N TRP A 48 15.68 4.25 0.62
CA TRP A 48 16.13 4.88 -0.61
C TRP A 48 17.54 5.45 -0.44
N LYS A 49 18.50 4.99 -1.26
CA LYS A 49 19.92 5.41 -1.22
C LYS A 49 20.53 5.42 0.21
N GLY A 50 20.22 4.40 1.00
CA GLY A 50 20.72 4.25 2.37
C GLY A 50 19.97 5.05 3.43
N MET A 51 18.97 5.84 3.04
CA MET A 51 18.10 6.59 3.95
C MET A 51 16.76 5.88 4.15
N GLU A 52 16.16 6.05 5.33
CA GLU A 52 14.77 5.69 5.57
C GLU A 52 13.91 6.93 5.39
N ILE A 53 12.85 6.79 4.60
CA ILE A 53 11.87 7.85 4.35
C ILE A 53 10.55 7.37 4.92
N ASP A 54 10.07 8.08 5.93
CA ASP A 54 8.84 7.76 6.65
C ASP A 54 7.60 8.36 6.00
N ALA A 55 6.47 7.67 6.14
CA ALA A 55 5.15 8.21 5.83
C ALA A 55 4.49 8.79 7.09
N GLU A 56 3.90 9.97 6.94
CA GLU A 56 3.04 10.56 7.97
C GLU A 56 1.64 9.93 7.91
N LEU A 57 1.39 8.95 8.77
CA LEU A 57 0.10 8.27 8.84
C LEU A 57 -0.89 9.08 9.69
N PRO A 58 -2.13 9.31 9.24
CA PRO A 58 -3.12 10.10 9.98
C PRO A 58 -3.75 9.35 11.18
N GLY A 59 -3.13 8.27 11.66
CA GLY A 59 -3.57 7.48 12.81
C GLY A 59 -3.22 6.00 12.69
N GLU A 60 -3.84 5.18 13.53
CA GLU A 60 -3.68 3.73 13.49
C GLU A 60 -4.34 3.15 12.23
N MET A 61 -3.58 2.36 11.49
CA MET A 61 -3.95 1.76 10.22
C MET A 61 -3.58 0.29 10.15
N TYR A 62 -4.14 -0.41 9.17
CA TYR A 62 -3.74 -1.76 8.82
C TYR A 62 -3.50 -1.83 7.33
N CYS A 63 -2.45 -2.54 6.91
CA CYS A 63 -2.20 -2.76 5.50
C CYS A 63 -3.20 -3.77 4.94
N VAL A 64 -3.84 -3.40 3.83
CA VAL A 64 -4.81 -4.21 3.11
C VAL A 64 -4.15 -4.92 1.93
N GLY A 65 -3.09 -4.34 1.37
CA GLY A 65 -2.29 -4.95 0.31
C GLY A 65 -1.55 -3.92 -0.52
N SER A 66 -0.78 -4.40 -1.50
CA SER A 66 -0.07 -3.57 -2.47
C SER A 66 -0.67 -3.72 -3.86
N HIS A 67 -0.78 -2.62 -4.60
CA HIS A 67 -1.19 -2.66 -6.00
C HIS A 67 -0.65 -1.44 -6.75
N SER A 68 -0.23 -1.64 -8.00
CA SER A 68 0.40 -0.62 -8.84
C SER A 68 1.65 -0.03 -8.16
N ASN A 69 1.70 1.29 -7.91
CA ASN A 69 2.85 2.00 -7.35
C ASN A 69 2.72 2.30 -5.84
N GLY A 70 1.77 1.69 -5.13
CA GLY A 70 1.57 1.98 -3.73
C GLY A 70 1.00 0.82 -2.92
N ILE A 71 0.93 1.05 -1.62
CA ILE A 71 0.23 0.17 -0.68
C ILE A 71 -1.06 0.83 -0.23
N PHE A 72 -2.03 0.02 0.12
CA PHE A 72 -3.32 0.46 0.61
C PHE A 72 -3.40 0.17 2.09
N LEU A 73 -3.67 1.22 2.85
CA LEU A 73 -3.87 1.18 4.27
C LEU A 73 -5.34 1.47 4.57
N THR A 74 -5.84 0.93 5.66
CA THR A 74 -7.21 1.21 6.10
C THR A 74 -7.21 1.58 7.57
N THR A 75 -8.01 2.58 7.89
CA THR A 75 -8.64 2.67 9.21
C THR A 75 -9.88 1.77 9.19
N ARG A 76 -10.62 1.64 10.30
CA ARG A 76 -11.87 0.85 10.31
C ARG A 76 -12.89 1.27 9.23
N LYS A 77 -12.86 2.53 8.78
CA LYS A 77 -13.86 3.12 7.87
C LYS A 77 -13.29 3.77 6.60
N LYS A 78 -12.02 4.15 6.58
CA LYS A 78 -11.42 4.92 5.48
C LYS A 78 -10.22 4.19 4.90
N ILE A 79 -10.11 4.20 3.59
CA ILE A 79 -9.02 3.59 2.83
C ILE A 79 -8.11 4.70 2.31
N TYR A 80 -6.82 4.51 2.50
CA TYR A 80 -5.74 5.38 2.07
C TYR A 80 -4.79 4.62 1.16
N LYS A 81 -4.17 5.33 0.23
CA LYS A 81 -3.06 4.84 -0.58
C LYS A 81 -1.81 5.57 -0.14
N VAL A 82 -0.73 4.82 0.07
CA VAL A 82 0.60 5.37 0.27
C VAL A 82 1.46 5.02 -0.92
N SER A 83 2.08 6.04 -1.53
CA SER A 83 2.99 5.88 -2.65
C SER A 83 4.28 6.65 -2.41
N PHE A 84 5.39 6.09 -2.87
CA PHE A 84 6.68 6.75 -2.81
C PHE A 84 7.04 7.36 -4.17
N SER A 85 7.40 8.65 -4.16
CA SER A 85 7.96 9.36 -5.31
C SER A 85 9.38 9.79 -4.96
N PRO A 86 10.41 9.01 -5.36
CA PRO A 86 11.79 9.35 -5.04
C PRO A 86 12.20 10.70 -5.66
N PRO A 87 13.08 11.47 -4.98
CA PRO A 87 13.70 11.15 -3.70
C PRO A 87 12.92 11.66 -2.48
N ASP A 88 11.82 12.40 -2.68
CA ASP A 88 11.45 13.45 -1.72
C ASP A 88 10.54 12.99 -0.59
N HIS A 89 9.46 12.27 -0.89
CA HIS A 89 8.50 11.94 0.16
C HIS A 89 7.58 10.76 -0.18
N MET A 90 7.05 10.16 0.89
CA MET A 90 5.90 9.28 0.80
C MET A 90 4.62 10.12 0.84
N THR A 91 3.75 9.94 -0.13
CA THR A 91 2.46 10.61 -0.21
C THR A 91 1.37 9.69 0.34
N VAL A 92 0.60 10.16 1.32
CA VAL A 92 -0.59 9.48 1.84
C VAL A 92 -1.84 10.18 1.29
N VAL A 93 -2.67 9.45 0.55
CA VAL A 93 -3.86 9.98 -0.12
C VAL A 93 -5.09 9.20 0.30
N TYR A 94 -6.15 9.90 0.72
CA TYR A 94 -7.46 9.29 0.93
C TYR A 94 -8.03 8.80 -0.41
N VAL A 95 -8.49 7.55 -0.44
CA VAL A 95 -9.02 6.91 -1.66
C VAL A 95 -10.55 6.92 -1.63
N ARG A 96 -11.13 6.34 -0.59
CA ARG A 96 -12.58 6.22 -0.38
C ARG A 96 -12.91 5.73 1.02
N ASP A 97 -14.19 5.77 1.37
CA ASP A 97 -14.72 5.06 2.52
C ASP A 97 -14.91 3.56 2.21
N LYS A 98 -14.82 2.76 3.26
CA LYS A 98 -15.18 1.35 3.24
C LYS A 98 -16.69 1.24 3.04
N ALA A 99 -17.12 0.48 2.04
CA ALA A 99 -18.54 0.30 1.78
C ALA A 99 -19.21 -0.57 2.86
N GLU A 100 -20.51 -0.35 3.06
CA GLU A 100 -21.28 -1.15 4.00
C GLU A 100 -21.33 -2.63 3.57
N GLY A 101 -21.03 -3.54 4.51
CA GLY A 101 -20.94 -4.98 4.24
C GLY A 101 -19.71 -5.38 3.40
N GLU A 102 -18.78 -4.48 3.15
CA GLU A 102 -17.50 -4.79 2.51
C GLU A 102 -16.59 -5.57 3.46
N VAL A 103 -15.92 -6.57 2.92
CA VAL A 103 -14.92 -7.39 3.62
C VAL A 103 -13.59 -7.20 2.90
N PHE A 104 -12.52 -6.94 3.66
CA PHE A 104 -11.17 -6.95 3.13
C PHE A 104 -10.71 -8.40 3.00
N ASP A 105 -10.45 -8.82 1.77
CA ASP A 105 -9.84 -10.10 1.47
C ASP A 105 -8.30 -9.94 1.40
N LYS A 106 -7.59 -11.04 1.19
CA LYS A 106 -6.12 -11.01 1.08
C LYS A 106 -5.68 -10.24 -0.17
N LEU A 107 -4.44 -9.74 -0.15
CA LEU A 107 -3.73 -9.19 -1.32
C LEU A 107 -4.40 -7.95 -1.95
N GLY A 108 -4.99 -7.06 -1.15
CA GLY A 108 -5.57 -5.82 -1.66
C GLY A 108 -6.91 -5.98 -2.37
N LEU A 109 -7.59 -7.10 -2.15
CA LEU A 109 -8.93 -7.36 -2.67
C LEU A 109 -10.00 -7.03 -1.62
N CYS A 110 -11.18 -6.74 -2.11
CA CYS A 110 -12.38 -6.54 -1.31
C CYS A 110 -13.50 -7.39 -1.90
N SER A 111 -14.44 -7.81 -1.06
CA SER A 111 -15.69 -8.39 -1.53
C SER A 111 -16.90 -7.86 -0.79
N ARG A 112 -18.04 -7.89 -1.46
CA ARG A 112 -19.32 -7.39 -0.94
C ARG A 112 -20.47 -8.22 -1.50
N VAL A 113 -21.44 -8.57 -0.65
CA VAL A 113 -22.68 -9.21 -1.10
C VAL A 113 -23.72 -8.14 -1.43
N ARG A 114 -24.26 -8.16 -2.65
CA ARG A 114 -25.36 -7.28 -3.10
C ARG A 114 -26.39 -8.14 -3.84
N ASN A 115 -27.66 -8.01 -3.47
CA ASN A 115 -28.77 -8.77 -4.06
C ASN A 115 -28.50 -10.29 -4.11
N GLY A 116 -27.96 -10.85 -3.02
CA GLY A 116 -27.63 -12.27 -2.90
C GLY A 116 -26.39 -12.74 -3.67
N LYS A 117 -25.70 -11.87 -4.43
CA LYS A 117 -24.48 -12.20 -5.18
C LYS A 117 -23.24 -11.59 -4.52
N ARG A 118 -22.14 -12.35 -4.45
CA ARG A 118 -20.84 -11.86 -3.97
C ARG A 118 -20.05 -11.28 -5.13
N TYR A 119 -19.64 -10.02 -5.00
CA TYR A 119 -18.76 -9.32 -5.94
C TYR A 119 -17.38 -9.18 -5.31
N ALA A 120 -16.33 -9.34 -6.11
CA ALA A 120 -14.95 -9.11 -5.70
C ALA A 120 -14.33 -8.04 -6.60
N TYR A 121 -13.53 -7.15 -6.02
CA TYR A 121 -12.92 -6.01 -6.69
C TYR A 121 -11.65 -5.58 -5.94
N ARG A 122 -10.84 -4.71 -6.53
CA ARG A 122 -9.64 -4.20 -5.83
C ARG A 122 -10.04 -3.15 -4.81
N VAL A 123 -9.24 -3.03 -3.76
CA VAL A 123 -9.44 -2.02 -2.70
C VAL A 123 -9.56 -0.59 -3.25
N CYS A 124 -8.90 -0.28 -4.37
CA CYS A 124 -8.95 1.03 -5.02
C CYS A 124 -10.13 1.23 -5.99
N ASP A 125 -10.85 0.17 -6.34
CA ASP A 125 -11.98 0.28 -7.27
C ASP A 125 -13.21 0.87 -6.55
N ASN A 126 -14.14 1.42 -7.33
CA ASN A 126 -15.41 1.90 -6.80
C ASN A 126 -16.36 0.69 -6.61
N PRO A 127 -16.79 0.37 -5.37
CA PRO A 127 -17.62 -0.80 -5.07
C PRO A 127 -19.04 -0.73 -5.68
N ASP A 128 -19.48 0.45 -6.12
CA ASP A 128 -20.79 0.68 -6.70
C ASP A 128 -20.76 0.77 -8.23
N ARG A 129 -19.58 0.68 -8.86
CA ARG A 129 -19.46 0.50 -10.30
C ARG A 129 -19.38 -0.98 -10.63
N GLU A 130 -20.14 -1.41 -11.62
CA GLU A 130 -19.89 -2.72 -12.21
C GLU A 130 -18.50 -2.71 -12.87
N GLY A 131 -17.77 -3.83 -12.76
CA GLY A 131 -16.45 -3.95 -13.35
C GLY A 131 -16.50 -3.59 -14.84
N VAL A 132 -15.55 -2.78 -15.31
CA VAL A 132 -15.39 -2.55 -16.74
C VAL A 132 -15.08 -3.92 -17.38
N PRO A 133 -15.80 -4.35 -18.43
CA PRO A 133 -15.53 -5.61 -19.11
C PRO A 133 -14.11 -5.70 -19.67
#